data_AF-A0A5S9MDX8-F1
#
_entry.id   AF-A0A5S9MDX8-F1
#
_cell.length_a   1.000
_cell.length_b   1.000
_cell.length_c   1.000
_cell.angle_alpha   90.00
_cell.angle_beta   90.00
_cell.angle_gamma   90.00
#
_symmetry.space_group_name_H-M   'P 1'
#
loop_
_entity.id
_entity.type
_entity.pdbx_description
1 polymer ?
#
loop_
_entity_poly.entity_id
_entity_poly.type
_entity_poly.pdbx_seq_one_letter_code
_entity_poly.pdbx_strand_id
1 'polypeptide(L)' 'MRKKHIAKWTKGVHPAYDYVLKCSHTFNLLDAKGAISVTERTGYIGRVRQLARKVAKTYYEEREKLGFPMLKRGGGFS' A
#
# COMPACT_ATOMS: atom_id res chain seq x y z
N MET A 1 1.35 21.22 22.92
CA MET A 1 1.54 19.75 23.01
C MET A 1 0.62 18.90 22.08
N ARG A 2 -0.05 19.45 21.04
CA ARG A 2 -1.04 18.70 20.22
C ARG A 2 -0.61 18.32 18.79
N LYS A 3 0.52 18.84 18.29
CA LYS A 3 0.95 18.60 16.88
C LYS A 3 1.60 17.23 16.65
N LYS A 4 2.19 16.60 17.66
CA LYS A 4 2.89 15.31 17.54
C LYS A 4 1.95 14.11 17.37
N HIS A 5 0.72 14.18 17.89
CA HIS A 5 -0.25 13.07 17.84
C HIS A 5 -0.95 12.96 16.47
N ILE A 6 -1.25 14.08 15.82
CA ILE A 6 -1.89 14.10 14.49
C ILE A 6 -0.95 13.50 13.43
N ALA A 7 0.36 13.74 13.54
CA ALA A 7 1.35 13.20 12.60
C ALA A 7 1.53 11.67 12.67
N LYS A 8 1.14 11.03 13.77
CA LYS A 8 1.24 9.58 13.95
C LYS A 8 0.08 8.83 13.27
N TRP A 9 -1.09 9.45 13.15
CA TRP A 9 -2.27 8.87 12.49
C TRP A 9 -2.17 8.90 10.95
N THR A 10 -1.48 9.89 10.38
CA THR A 10 -1.35 10.05 8.92
C THR A 10 -0.17 9.30 8.30
N LYS A 11 0.75 8.75 9.10
CA LYS A 11 1.95 8.02 8.65
C LYS A 11 1.87 6.51 8.91
N GLY A 12 0.69 5.92 8.84
CA GLY A 12 0.54 4.48 8.96
C GLY A 12 0.64 3.80 7.59
N VAL A 13 1.55 2.83 7.45
CA VAL A 13 1.59 1.94 6.28
C VAL A 13 0.26 1.20 6.12
N HIS A 14 -0.36 0.77 7.23
CA HIS A 14 -1.63 0.04 7.24
C HIS A 14 -2.81 0.82 6.64
N PRO A 15 -3.15 2.04 7.09
CA PRO A 15 -4.23 2.80 6.46
C PRO A 15 -3.93 3.13 5.00
N ALA A 16 -2.67 3.40 4.63
CA ALA A 16 -2.31 3.62 3.23
C ALA A 16 -2.53 2.38 2.37
N TYR A 17 -2.18 1.19 2.88
CA TYR A 17 -2.45 -0.09 2.23
C TYR A 17 -3.95 -0.35 2.04
N ASP A 18 -4.77 -0.06 3.05
CA ASP A 18 -6.23 -0.23 2.97
C ASP A 18 -6.84 0.62 1.85
N TYR A 19 -6.36 1.85 1.66
CA TYR A 19 -6.80 2.68 0.55
C TYR A 19 -6.36 2.14 -0.81
N VAL A 20 -5.16 1.55 -0.93
CA VAL A 20 -4.73 0.87 -2.17
C VAL A 20 -5.68 -0.29 -2.50
N LEU A 21 -6.08 -1.09 -1.51
CA LEU A 21 -7.05 -2.17 -1.68
C LEU A 21 -8.42 -1.65 -2.14
N LYS A 22 -8.92 -0.59 -1.50
CA LYS A 22 -10.19 0.05 -1.89
C LYS A 22 -10.14 0.61 -3.31
N CYS A 23 -9.04 1.24 -3.72
CA CYS A 23 -8.85 1.74 -5.07
C CYS A 23 -8.84 0.59 -6.09
N SER A 24 -8.15 -0.52 -5.80
CA SER A 24 -8.12 -1.71 -6.65
C SER A 24 -9.52 -2.30 -6.85
N HIS A 25 -10.27 -2.45 -5.75
CA HIS A 25 -11.64 -2.97 -5.81
C HIS A 25 -12.58 -2.05 -6.59
N THR A 26 -12.54 -0.74 -6.31
CA THR A 26 -13.36 0.25 -7.01
C THR A 26 -13.05 0.28 -8.51
N PHE A 27 -11.76 0.20 -8.87
CA PHE A 27 -11.34 0.09 -10.26
C PHE A 27 -11.93 -1.15 -10.94
N ASN A 28 -11.88 -2.32 -10.30
CA ASN A 28 -12.47 -3.54 -10.86
C ASN A 28 -13.98 -3.41 -11.08
N LEU A 29 -14.71 -2.77 -10.16
CA LEU A 29 -16.15 -2.52 -10.31
C LEU A 29 -16.46 -1.59 -11.49
N LEU A 30 -15.68 -0.52 -11.65
CA LEU A 30 -15.84 0.43 -12.75
C LEU A 30 -15.46 -0.20 -14.10
N ASP A 31 -14.42 -1.03 -14.12
CA ASP A 31 -13.97 -1.77 -15.29
C ASP A 31 -15.01 -2.79 -15.76
N ALA A 32 -15.58 -3.55 -14.82
CA ALA A 32 -16.66 -4.50 -15.10
C ALA A 32 -17.94 -3.81 -15.61
N LYS A 33 -18.20 -2.58 -15.18
CA LYS A 33 -19.32 -1.76 -15.67
C LYS A 33 -19.07 -1.12 -17.03
N GLY A 34 -17.87 -1.26 -17.61
CA GLY A 34 -17.49 -0.59 -18.86
C GLY A 34 -17.42 0.93 -18.74
N ALA A 35 -17.32 1.46 -17.51
CA ALA A 35 -17.32 2.90 -17.22
C ALA A 35 -15.92 3.55 -17.38
N ILE A 36 -14.90 2.76 -17.74
CA ILE A 36 -13.51 3.20 -17.93
C ILE A 36 -13.09 2.87 -19.36
N SER A 37 -12.57 3.86 -20.08
CA SER A 37 -12.00 3.65 -21.42
C SER A 37 -10.66 2.90 -21.38
N VAL A 38 -10.26 2.34 -22.52
CA VAL A 38 -9.00 1.57 -22.65
C VAL A 38 -7.77 2.41 -22.26
N THR A 39 -7.75 3.69 -22.62
CA THR A 39 -6.68 4.64 -22.25
C THR A 39 -6.68 4.97 -20.76
N GLU A 40 -7.85 5.18 -20.16
CA GLU A 40 -7.97 5.43 -18.72
C GLU A 40 -7.57 4.21 -17.88
N ARG A 41 -7.87 2.99 -18.35
CA ARG A 41 -7.54 1.74 -17.65
C ARG A 41 -6.05 1.65 -17.32
N THR A 42 -5.20 1.88 -18.32
CA THR A 42 -3.74 1.85 -18.16
C THR A 42 -3.26 2.91 -17.17
N GLY A 43 -3.83 4.11 -17.22
CA GLY A 43 -3.51 5.19 -16.29
C GLY A 43 -3.90 4.88 -14.85
N TYR A 44 -5.10 4.32 -14.64
CA TYR A 44 -5.57 3.90 -13.32
C TYR A 44 -4.69 2.80 -12.72
N ILE A 45 -4.40 1.75 -13.49
CA ILE A 45 -3.51 0.67 -13.06
C ILE A 45 -2.14 1.23 -12.68
N GLY A 46 -1.59 2.14 -13.49
CA GLY A 46 -0.32 2.81 -13.20
C GLY A 46 -0.33 3.53 -11.84
N ARG A 47 -1.38 4.31 -11.56
CA ARG A 47 -1.53 5.04 -10.29
C ARG A 47 -1.63 4.11 -9.09
N VAL A 48 -2.48 3.08 -9.15
CA VAL A 48 -2.64 2.11 -8.04
C VAL A 48 -1.34 1.37 -7.78
N ARG A 49 -0.62 0.96 -8.84
CA ARG A 49 0.70 0.31 -8.70
C ARG A 49 1.74 1.23 -8.09
N GLN A 50 1.78 2.51 -8.45
CA GLN A 50 2.70 3.46 -7.83
C GLN A 50 2.41 3.64 -6.33
N LEU A 51 1.14 3.72 -5.93
CA LEU A 51 0.75 3.80 -4.52
C LEU A 51 1.18 2.54 -3.77
N ALA A 52 0.89 1.35 -4.31
CA ALA A 52 1.30 0.09 -3.72
C ALA A 52 2.82 0.01 -3.49
N ARG A 53 3.63 0.47 -4.47
CA ARG A 53 5.09 0.50 -4.34
C ARG A 53 5.56 1.44 -3.24
N LYS A 54 4.93 2.61 -3.09
CA LYS A 54 5.25 3.56 -2.00
C LYS A 54 4.96 2.93 -0.64
N VAL A 55 3.78 2.32 -0.48
CA VAL A 55 3.38 1.63 0.76
C VAL A 55 4.35 0.50 1.09
N ALA A 56 4.71 -0.33 0.11
CA ALA A 56 5.66 -1.43 0.30
C ALA A 56 7.06 -0.93 0.72
N LYS A 57 7.54 0.16 0.09
CA LYS A 57 8.82 0.77 0.47
C LYS A 57 8.79 1.29 1.90
N THR A 58 7.75 2.02 2.29
CA THR A 58 7.60 2.53 3.65
C THR A 58 7.49 1.39 4.67
N TYR A 59 6.76 0.31 4.34
CA TYR A 59 6.71 -0.88 5.20
C TYR A 59 8.08 -1.49 5.41
N TYR A 60 8.86 -1.65 4.34
CA TYR A 60 10.21 -2.18 4.42
C TYR A 60 11.10 -1.31 5.33
N GLU A 61 11.10 0.01 5.13
CA GLU A 61 11.86 0.96 5.96
C GLU A 61 11.45 0.92 7.44
N GLU A 62 10.16 0.76 7.75
CA GLU A 62 9.67 0.57 9.12
C GLU A 62 10.19 -0.74 9.73
N ARG A 63 10.20 -1.82 8.96
CA ARG A 63 10.68 -3.13 9.40
C ARG A 63 12.19 -3.17 9.58
N GLU A 64 12.94 -2.50 8.71
CA GLU A 64 14.38 -2.33 8.81
C GLU A 64 14.76 -1.57 10.09
N LYS A 65 14.05 -0.49 10.41
CA LYS A 65 14.25 0.27 11.67
C LYS A 65 13.98 -0.57 12.92
N LEU A 66 13.09 -1.55 12.83
CA LEU A 66 12.80 -2.48 13.92
C LEU A 66 13.75 -3.69 13.95
N GLY A 67 14.73 -3.77 13.04
CA GLY A 67 15.67 -4.90 12.95
C GLY A 67 15.02 -6.19 12.44
N PHE A 68 13.94 -6.07 11.65
CA PHE A 68 13.14 -7.18 11.12
C PHE A 68 12.69 -8.21 12.18
N PRO A 69 11.83 -7.83 13.14
CA PRO A 69 11.53 -8.64 14.32
C PRO A 69 10.84 -10.00 14.02
N MET A 70 10.27 -10.19 12.81
CA MET A 70 9.70 -11.49 12.41
C MET A 70 10.57 -12.26 11.40
N LEU A 71 11.77 -11.78 11.08
CA LEU A 71 12.70 -12.54 10.26
C LEU A 71 13.35 -13.58 11.18
N LYS A 72 12.72 -14.76 11.31
CA LYS A 72 13.37 -15.91 11.97
C LYS A 72 14.71 -16.13 11.27
N ARG A 73 15.81 -15.87 11.98
CA ARG A 73 17.15 -16.27 11.54
C ARG A 73 17.23 -17.78 11.67
N GLY A 74 16.76 -18.50 10.64
CA GLY A 74 16.79 -19.98 10.61
C GLY A 74 15.45 -20.65 10.36
N GLY A 75 14.74 -20.28 9.29
CA GLY A 75 13.77 -21.17 8.64
C GLY A 75 14.45 -21.92 7.52
N GLY A 76 15.47 -22.71 7.84
CA GLY A 76 16.00 -23.70 6.90
C GLY A 76 14.86 -24.65 6.54
N PHE A 77 14.68 -24.91 5.26
CA PHE A 77 14.05 -26.13 4.83
C PHE A 77 14.85 -27.28 5.45
N SER A 78 14.31 -27.89 6.50
CA SER A 78 14.70 -29.20 7.02
C SER A 78 13.50 -30.12 6.85
#